data_AF-A0A352RTF2-F1
#
_entry.id   AF-A0A352RTF2-F1
#
_cell.length_a   1.000
_cell.length_b   1.000
_cell.length_c   1.000
_cell.angle_alpha   90.00
_cell.angle_beta   90.00
_cell.angle_gamma   90.00
#
_symmetry.space_group_name_H-M   'P 1'
#
loop_
_entity.id
_entity.type
_entity.pdbx_description
1 polymer ?
#
loop_
_entity_poly.entity_id
_entity_poly.type
_entity_poly.pdbx_seq_one_letter_code
_entity_poly.pdbx_strand_id
1 'polypeptide(L)'
;GEQGKALEWLHGLLKGNLAPELLDTAYRTELEVNGPVAAAALMREQLRRQPTLLALTKYFEAQAAENQAAQEQSAESAEGGGDAVVAPQAQETAAIRDLLQLRTRNLARYTCRECGFRARLFYWQCPGCNRWETYAPRRSEALG
;
A
#
# COMPACT_ATOMS: atom_id res chain seq x y z
N GLY A 1 -1.03 0.96 -25.45
CA GLY A 1 -2.46 1.18 -25.19
C GLY A 1 -2.67 2.40 -24.33
N GLU A 2 -3.91 2.87 -24.17
CA GLU A 2 -4.26 4.02 -23.32
C GLU A 2 -3.84 3.80 -21.85
N GLN A 3 -3.95 2.56 -21.36
CA GLN A 3 -3.57 2.23 -19.98
C GLN A 3 -2.06 2.40 -19.69
N GLY A 4 -1.19 2.12 -20.66
CA GLY A 4 0.25 2.34 -20.50
C GLY A 4 0.61 3.83 -20.35
N LYS A 5 -0.09 4.72 -21.07
CA LYS A 5 0.09 6.17 -20.93
C LYS A 5 -0.42 6.70 -19.59
N ALA A 6 -1.56 6.18 -19.13
CA ALA A 6 -2.11 6.52 -17.81
C ALA A 6 -1.15 6.11 -16.69
N LEU A 7 -0.58 4.91 -16.79
CA LEU A 7 0.38 4.40 -15.84
C LEU A 7 1.69 5.21 -15.82
N GLU A 8 2.22 5.58 -16.99
CA GLU A 8 3.39 6.45 -17.08
C GLU A 8 3.15 7.83 -16.46
N TRP A 9 1.95 8.38 -16.64
CA TRP A 9 1.53 9.61 -15.99
C TRP A 9 1.44 9.46 -14.46
N LEU A 10 0.87 8.36 -13.97
CA LEU A 10 0.84 8.03 -12.53
C LEU A 10 2.25 7.89 -11.96
N HIS A 11 3.17 7.21 -12.65
CA HIS A 11 4.58 7.14 -12.28
C HIS A 11 5.24 8.51 -12.20
N GLY A 12 4.90 9.43 -13.12
CA GLY A 12 5.32 10.82 -13.08
C GLY A 12 4.84 11.55 -11.81
N LEU A 13 3.58 11.37 -11.44
CA LEU A 13 3.01 11.99 -10.24
C LEU A 13 3.58 11.43 -8.94
N LEU A 14 3.85 10.12 -8.89
CA LEU A 14 4.45 9.46 -7.72
C LEU A 14 5.87 9.97 -7.42
N LYS A 15 6.60 10.48 -8.42
CA LYS A 15 7.91 11.13 -8.20
C LYS A 15 7.80 12.41 -7.37
N GLY A 16 6.61 13.01 -7.27
CA GLY A 16 6.33 14.22 -6.50
C GLY A 16 5.84 13.97 -5.07
N ASN A 17 4.88 14.77 -4.62
CA ASN A 17 4.30 14.68 -3.28
C ASN A 17 3.17 13.62 -3.24
N LEU A 18 3.39 12.56 -2.47
CA LEU A 18 2.61 11.31 -2.48
C LEU A 18 1.25 11.42 -1.76
N ALA A 19 0.15 11.66 -2.46
CA ALA A 19 -1.16 11.41 -1.84
C ALA A 19 -1.34 9.90 -1.63
N PRO A 20 -1.79 9.41 -0.45
CA PRO A 20 -1.97 7.98 -0.21
C PRO A 20 -2.94 7.32 -1.20
N GLU A 21 -3.97 8.05 -1.63
CA GLU A 21 -4.92 7.57 -2.66
C GLU A 21 -4.24 7.34 -4.02
N LEU A 22 -3.30 8.23 -4.39
CA LEU A 22 -2.55 8.10 -5.65
C LEU A 22 -1.69 6.84 -5.64
N LEU A 23 -1.05 6.54 -4.51
CA LEU A 23 -0.24 5.34 -4.34
C LEU A 23 -1.08 4.06 -4.50
N ASP A 24 -2.27 4.00 -3.90
CA ASP A 24 -3.16 2.84 -4.02
C ASP A 24 -3.66 2.65 -5.46
N THR A 25 -4.04 3.74 -6.15
CA THR A 25 -4.46 3.67 -7.55
C THR A 25 -3.35 3.20 -8.48
N ALA A 26 -2.14 3.76 -8.34
CA ALA A 26 -1.00 3.39 -9.17
C ALA A 26 -0.57 1.93 -8.93
N TYR A 27 -0.61 1.47 -7.68
CA TYR A 27 -0.36 0.08 -7.34
C TYR A 27 -1.33 -0.87 -8.04
N ARG A 28 -2.65 -0.60 -7.95
CA ARG A 28 -3.67 -1.46 -8.58
C ARG A 28 -3.52 -1.51 -10.09
N THR A 29 -3.32 -0.35 -10.73
CA THR A 29 -3.13 -0.29 -12.18
C THR A 29 -1.85 -1.02 -12.62
N GLU A 30 -0.74 -0.89 -11.89
CA GLU A 30 0.49 -1.62 -12.19
C GLU A 30 0.29 -3.15 -12.06
N LEU A 31 -0.42 -3.58 -11.01
CA LEU A 31 -0.71 -4.99 -10.76
C LEU A 31 -1.57 -5.59 -11.88
N GLU A 32 -2.57 -4.86 -12.35
CA GLU A 32 -3.46 -5.30 -13.44
C GLU A 32 -2.76 -5.35 -14.80
N VAL A 33 -1.88 -4.38 -15.09
CA VAL A 33 -1.25 -4.23 -16.42
C VAL A 33 0.04 -5.03 -16.56
N ASN A 34 0.91 -4.99 -15.54
CA ASN A 34 2.27 -5.54 -15.59
C ASN A 34 2.50 -6.68 -14.59
N GLY A 35 1.52 -6.99 -13.74
CA GLY A 35 1.57 -8.12 -12.81
C GLY A 35 2.26 -7.85 -11.47
N PRO A 36 2.36 -8.87 -10.60
CA PRO A 36 2.77 -8.71 -9.20
C PRO A 36 4.24 -8.31 -9.04
N VAL A 37 5.13 -8.82 -9.91
CA VAL A 37 6.57 -8.52 -9.86
C VAL A 37 6.83 -7.02 -10.11
N ALA A 38 6.15 -6.46 -11.11
CA ALA A 38 6.27 -5.05 -11.46
C ALA A 38 5.67 -4.15 -10.36
N ALA A 39 4.52 -4.52 -9.81
CA ALA A 39 3.91 -3.83 -8.68
C ALA A 39 4.82 -3.83 -7.42
N ALA A 40 5.48 -4.95 -7.11
CA ALA A 40 6.45 -5.04 -6.03
C ALA A 40 7.68 -4.14 -6.28
N ALA A 41 8.18 -4.09 -7.51
CA ALA A 41 9.29 -3.21 -7.89
C ALA A 41 8.90 -1.72 -7.74
N LEU A 42 7.70 -1.34 -8.18
CA LEU A 42 7.15 0.00 -8.02
C LEU A 42 7.08 0.40 -6.55
N MET A 43 6.48 -0.44 -5.69
CA MET A 43 6.40 -0.16 -4.26
C MET A 43 7.77 -0.05 -3.61
N ARG A 44 8.72 -0.94 -3.95
CA ARG A 44 10.10 -0.87 -3.44
C ARG A 44 10.77 0.46 -3.79
N GLU A 45 10.57 0.96 -5.01
CA GLU A 45 11.08 2.27 -5.42
C GLU A 45 10.40 3.41 -4.63
N GLN A 46 9.10 3.32 -4.37
CA GLN A 46 8.40 4.29 -3.52
C GLN A 46 8.92 4.27 -2.08
N LEU A 47 9.16 3.10 -1.48
CA LEU A 47 9.74 2.99 -0.13
C LEU A 47 11.12 3.66 -0.03
N ARG A 48 11.96 3.53 -1.06
CA ARG A 48 13.29 4.18 -1.09
C ARG A 48 13.19 5.71 -1.11
N ARG A 49 12.18 6.24 -1.81
CA ARG A 49 11.99 7.69 -1.96
C ARG A 49 11.30 8.29 -0.74
N GLN A 50 10.21 7.67 -0.29
CA GLN A 50 9.37 8.13 0.80
C GLN A 50 8.91 6.91 1.62
N PRO A 51 9.55 6.63 2.77
CA PRO A 51 9.17 5.49 3.60
C PRO A 51 7.77 5.74 4.18
N THR A 52 6.80 4.96 3.72
CA THR A 52 5.40 5.01 4.17
C THR A 52 4.90 3.61 4.49
N LEU A 53 4.07 3.50 5.52
CA LEU A 53 3.48 2.23 5.96
C LEU A 53 2.50 1.69 4.92
N LEU A 54 1.81 2.58 4.19
CA LEU A 54 0.98 2.17 3.07
C LEU A 54 1.82 1.49 1.97
N ALA A 55 2.94 2.09 1.55
CA ALA A 55 3.81 1.49 0.53
C ALA A 55 4.40 0.16 1.02
N LEU A 56 4.81 0.07 2.29
CA LEU A 56 5.30 -1.18 2.88
C LEU A 56 4.21 -2.26 2.88
N THR A 57 2.96 -1.91 3.18
CA THR A 57 1.83 -2.84 3.15
C THR A 57 1.61 -3.37 1.73
N LYS A 58 1.59 -2.48 0.73
CA LYS A 58 1.44 -2.83 -0.68
C LYS A 58 2.59 -3.67 -1.22
N TYR A 59 3.81 -3.43 -0.75
CA TYR A 59 4.97 -4.24 -1.11
C TYR A 59 4.81 -5.71 -0.70
N PHE A 60 4.36 -5.97 0.53
CA PHE A 60 4.14 -7.34 0.98
C PHE A 60 2.87 -7.98 0.39
N GLU A 61 1.84 -7.19 0.04
CA GLU A 61 0.70 -7.68 -0.76
C GLU A 61 1.17 -8.21 -2.12
N ALA A 62 2.05 -7.48 -2.81
CA ALA A 62 2.60 -7.91 -4.09
C ALA A 62 3.49 -9.16 -3.98
N GLN A 63 4.32 -9.25 -2.94
CA GLN A 63 5.12 -10.47 -2.71
C GLN A 63 4.26 -11.70 -2.41
N ALA A 64 3.18 -11.54 -1.65
CA ALA A 64 2.26 -12.64 -1.39
C ALA A 64 1.60 -13.11 -2.70
N ALA A 65 1.19 -12.19 -3.57
CA ALA A 65 0.63 -12.52 -4.89
C ALA A 65 1.66 -13.20 -5.82
N GLU A 66 2.92 -12.75 -5.81
CA GLU A 66 4.01 -13.38 -6.55
C GLU A 66 4.26 -14.82 -6.10
N ASN A 67 4.31 -15.05 -4.78
CA ASN A 67 4.50 -16.38 -4.20
C ASN A 67 3.33 -17.32 -4.51
N GLN A 68 2.09 -16.81 -4.52
CA GLN A 68 0.90 -17.57 -4.89
C GLN A 68 0.91 -17.95 -6.38
N ALA A 69 1.21 -17.01 -7.27
CA ALA A 69 1.32 -17.28 -8.70
C ALA A 69 2.43 -18.30 -9.02
N ALA A 70 3.55 -18.25 -8.29
CA ALA A 70 4.61 -19.25 -8.41
C ALA A 70 4.19 -20.64 -7.91
N GLN A 71 3.40 -20.72 -6.83
CA GLN A 71 2.83 -21.98 -6.34
C GLN A 71 1.83 -22.58 -7.33
N GLU A 72 0.94 -21.78 -7.90
CA GLU A 72 -0.05 -22.23 -8.89
C GLU A 72 0.63 -22.80 -10.14
N GLN A 73 1.64 -22.10 -10.68
CA GLN A 73 2.42 -22.60 -11.82
C GLN A 73 3.17 -23.91 -11.51
N SER A 74 3.66 -24.06 -10.28
CA SER A 74 4.31 -25.30 -9.84
C SER A 74 3.31 -26.45 -9.64
N ALA A 75 2.07 -26.15 -9.21
CA ALA A 75 1.01 -27.13 -9.01
C ALA A 75 0.42 -27.62 -10.34
N GLU A 76 0.27 -26.73 -11.33
CA GLU A 76 -0.17 -27.10 -12.69
C GLU A 76 0.88 -27.97 -13.43
N SER A 77 2.15 -27.83 -13.07
CA SER A 77 3.26 -28.64 -13.61
C SER A 77 3.42 -30.00 -12.91
N ALA A 78 2.76 -30.20 -11.77
CA ALA A 78 2.86 -31.39 -10.94
C ALA A 78 1.63 -32.31 -11.13
N GLU A 79 1.59 -33.02 -12.26
CA GLU A 79 0.73 -34.21 -12.42
C GLU A 79 1.24 -35.34 -11.51
N GLY A 80 0.96 -35.25 -10.20
CA GLY A 80 1.35 -36.26 -9.23
C GLY A 80 1.31 -35.72 -7.81
N GLY A 81 0.26 -36.11 -7.07
CA GLY A 81 0.00 -35.67 -5.71
C GLY A 81 1.21 -35.83 -4.78
N GLY A 82 1.89 -34.71 -4.52
CA GLY A 82 2.87 -34.55 -3.47
C GLY A 82 2.39 -33.44 -2.55
N ASP A 83 2.35 -33.74 -1.25
CA ASP A 83 1.98 -32.82 -0.17
C ASP A 83 2.68 -31.47 -0.38
N ALA A 84 1.91 -30.43 -0.71
CA ALA A 84 2.42 -29.12 -1.05
C ALA A 84 3.03 -28.50 0.21
N VAL A 85 4.33 -28.71 0.42
CA VAL A 85 5.10 -28.01 1.45
C VAL A 85 5.10 -26.54 1.05
N VAL A 86 4.13 -25.79 1.61
CA VAL A 86 4.08 -24.33 1.51
C VAL A 86 5.46 -23.81 1.94
N ALA A 87 6.16 -23.15 1.02
CA ALA A 87 7.47 -22.59 1.32
C ALA A 87 7.35 -21.68 2.57
N PRO A 88 8.16 -21.87 3.62
CA PRO A 88 8.03 -21.13 4.88
C PRO A 88 8.06 -19.61 4.68
N GLN A 89 8.77 -19.14 3.65
CA GLN A 89 8.86 -17.72 3.28
C GLN A 89 7.53 -17.13 2.76
N ALA A 90 6.69 -17.93 2.09
CA ALA A 90 5.36 -17.48 1.66
C ALA A 90 4.43 -17.26 2.86
N GLN A 91 4.57 -18.11 3.89
CA GLN A 91 3.79 -17.98 5.12
C GLN A 91 4.25 -16.78 5.96
N GLU A 92 5.56 -16.52 6.03
CA GLU A 92 6.13 -15.34 6.70
C GLU A 92 5.69 -14.03 6.03
N THR A 93 5.79 -13.94 4.70
CA THR A 93 5.38 -12.72 3.96
C THR A 93 3.88 -12.45 4.13
N ALA A 94 3.05 -13.49 4.10
CA ALA A 94 1.63 -13.38 4.39
C ALA A 94 1.35 -12.88 5.81
N ALA A 95 2.06 -13.40 6.83
CA ALA A 95 1.89 -12.97 8.22
C ALA A 95 2.31 -11.51 8.45
N ILE A 96 3.43 -11.08 7.86
CA ILE A 96 3.90 -9.69 7.94
C ILE A 96 2.86 -8.74 7.32
N ARG A 97 2.31 -9.12 6.16
CA ARG A 97 1.26 -8.37 5.47
C ARG A 97 0.01 -8.21 6.34
N ASP A 98 -0.47 -9.27 7.00
CA ASP A 98 -1.63 -9.20 7.91
C ASP A 98 -1.39 -8.25 9.10
N LEU A 99 -0.22 -8.35 9.72
CA LEU A 99 0.16 -7.48 10.85
C LEU A 99 0.23 -6.01 10.43
N LEU A 100 0.83 -5.74 9.26
CA LEU A 100 0.93 -4.39 8.71
C LEU A 100 -0.44 -3.83 8.35
N GLN A 101 -1.33 -4.62 7.73
CA GLN A 101 -2.70 -4.22 7.45
C GLN A 101 -3.47 -3.89 8.74
N LEU A 102 -3.35 -4.75 9.76
CA LEU A 102 -4.00 -4.57 11.05
C LEU A 102 -3.56 -3.27 11.74
N ARG A 103 -2.27 -2.93 11.64
CA ARG A 103 -1.73 -1.71 12.22
C ARG A 103 -2.13 -0.49 11.39
N THR A 104 -1.95 -0.55 10.07
CA THR A 104 -2.06 0.61 9.17
C THR A 104 -3.50 1.05 8.92
N ARG A 105 -4.50 0.17 9.04
CA ARG A 105 -5.93 0.48 8.83
C ARG A 105 -6.45 1.69 9.60
N ASN A 106 -5.81 2.04 10.73
CA ASN A 106 -6.23 3.12 11.62
C ASN A 106 -5.27 4.32 11.67
N LEU A 107 -4.16 4.29 10.93
CA LEU A 107 -3.12 5.32 11.04
C LEU A 107 -3.42 6.59 10.23
N ALA A 108 -4.14 6.48 9.11
CA ALA A 108 -4.49 7.64 8.29
C ALA A 108 -5.58 8.49 8.97
N ARG A 109 -5.18 9.39 9.87
CA ARG A 109 -6.05 10.35 10.56
C ARG A 109 -5.65 11.78 10.23
N TYR A 110 -6.64 12.66 10.19
CA TYR A 110 -6.42 14.10 10.25
C TYR A 110 -6.11 14.49 11.69
N THR A 111 -4.99 15.16 11.91
CA THR A 111 -4.58 15.64 13.24
C THR A 111 -4.69 17.16 13.25
N CYS A 112 -5.43 17.71 14.20
CA CYS A 112 -5.52 19.14 14.43
C CYS A 112 -4.15 19.66 14.86
N ARG A 113 -3.61 20.67 14.19
CA ARG A 113 -2.29 21.25 14.51
C ARG A 113 -2.30 22.06 15.82
N GLU A 114 -3.48 22.49 16.27
CA GLU A 114 -3.62 23.33 17.45
C GLU A 114 -3.77 22.52 18.75
N CYS A 115 -4.64 21.50 18.75
CA CYS A 115 -4.97 20.73 19.96
C CYS A 115 -4.67 19.23 19.86
N GLY A 116 -4.19 18.74 18.70
CA GLY A 116 -3.87 17.33 18.51
C GLY A 116 -5.07 16.39 18.32
N PHE A 117 -6.32 16.90 18.25
CA PHE A 117 -7.49 16.06 18.02
C PHE A 117 -7.37 15.26 16.71
N ARG A 118 -7.63 13.94 16.76
CA ARG A 118 -7.45 13.00 15.63
C ARG A 118 -8.80 12.54 15.07
N ALA A 119 -9.09 12.87 13.82
CA ALA A 119 -10.34 12.51 13.12
C ALA A 119 -10.10 11.57 11.94
N ARG A 120 -11.10 10.74 11.60
CA ARG A 120 -11.09 9.91 10.36
C ARG A 120 -11.60 10.70 9.14
N LEU A 121 -12.55 11.60 9.37
CA LEU A 121 -13.09 12.51 8.36
C LEU A 121 -12.43 13.88 8.48
N PHE A 122 -12.46 14.62 7.38
CA PHE A 122 -12.02 16.02 7.39
C PHE A 122 -13.14 16.89 7.96
N TYR A 123 -12.80 17.70 8.97
CA TYR A 123 -13.72 18.68 9.54
C TYR A 123 -13.17 20.08 9.30
N TRP A 124 -14.01 20.98 8.79
CA TRP A 124 -13.65 22.39 8.63
C TRP A 124 -13.40 23.08 9.97
N GLN A 125 -14.20 22.72 10.98
CA GLN A 125 -14.06 23.16 12.37
C GLN A 125 -13.65 21.97 13.25
N CYS A 126 -12.56 22.09 14.00
CA CYS A 126 -12.06 21.00 14.84
C CYS A 126 -13.00 20.73 16.02
N PRO A 127 -13.54 19.50 16.20
CA PRO A 127 -14.41 19.16 17.33
C PRO A 127 -13.76 19.29 18.72
N GLY A 128 -12.43 19.20 18.80
CA GLY A 128 -11.69 19.31 20.06
C GLY A 128 -11.44 20.75 20.56
N CYS A 129 -11.11 21.69 19.67
CA CYS A 129 -10.75 23.07 20.03
C CYS A 129 -11.63 24.15 19.38
N ASN A 130 -12.63 23.76 18.59
CA ASN A 130 -13.55 24.65 17.86
C ASN A 130 -12.91 25.65 16.89
N ARG A 131 -11.62 25.49 16.58
CA ARG A 131 -10.88 26.35 15.65
C ARG A 131 -11.04 25.87 14.21
N TRP A 132 -11.10 26.83 13.29
CA TRP A 132 -11.28 26.60 11.86
C TRP A 132 -9.95 26.32 11.16
N GLU A 133 -10.00 25.55 10.07
CA GLU A 133 -8.88 25.31 9.15
C GLU A 133 -7.60 24.74 9.81
N THR A 134 -7.76 24.01 10.92
CA THR A 134 -6.61 23.52 11.72
C THR A 134 -6.01 22.21 11.22
N TYR A 135 -6.67 21.51 10.28
CA TYR A 135 -6.21 20.24 9.74
C TYR A 135 -5.35 20.45 8.50
N ALA A 136 -4.28 19.67 8.39
CA ALA A 136 -3.53 19.58 7.14
C ALA A 136 -4.41 18.93 6.04
N PRO A 137 -4.28 19.34 4.76
CA PRO A 137 -4.99 18.72 3.65
C PRO A 137 -4.69 17.20 3.52
N ARG A 138 -3.51 16.79 3.99
CA ARG A 138 -3.02 15.41 3.92
C ARG A 138 -3.05 14.77 5.30
N ARG A 139 -3.53 13.52 5.34
CA ARG A 139 -3.44 12.67 6.53
C ARG A 139 -1.98 12.28 6.73
N SER A 140 -1.48 12.47 7.95
CA SER A 140 -0.14 12.07 8.32
C SER A 140 -0.15 10.64 8.85
N GLU A 141 0.82 9.82 8.42
CA GLU A 141 1.10 8.50 9.02
C GLU A 141 1.87 8.62 10.35
N ALA A 142 1.64 9.68 11.12
CA ALA A 142 2.38 9.90 12.36
C ALA A 142 2.18 8.70 13.30
N LEU A 143 3.26 7.95 13.50
CA LEU A 143 3.43 7.03 14.61
C LEU A 143 3.35 7.90 15.87
N GLY A 144 2.23 7.77 16.58
CA GLY A 144 2.09 8.31 17.93
C GLY A 144 2.85 7.46 18.93
#